data_AF-A0A8H7SFG5-F1
#
_entry.id   AF-A0A8H7SFG5-F1
#
_cell.length_a   1.000
_cell.length_b   1.000
_cell.length_c   1.000
_cell.angle_alpha   90.00
_cell.angle_beta   90.00
_cell.angle_gamma   90.00
#
_symmetry.space_group_name_H-M   'P 1'
#
loop_
_entity.id
_entity.type
_entity.pdbx_description
1 polymer ?
#
loop_
_entity_poly.entity_id
_entity_poly.type
_entity_poly.pdbx_seq_one_letter_code
_entity_poly.pdbx_strand_id
1 'polypeptide(L)'
;MDLYTSKINLILAVKTLSTAIPTLKFYPGELLSDSLDEDYKADGLIKLDDMEICLLETSGHYDLTDLPRFGYDHIKGSFGALTFLRKILKTWYFANVDTVRALKVFFIHARGKRVHLWSLEMSMQEVQVMGHITSSEIPVNATDAGKVLDLGNLIWKLKLNTEVEERTNLATFVQQDIQKPVRGSRYGLLLPEHLDYCHLKDCFQRF
;
A
#
# COMPACT_ATOMS: atom_id res chain seq x y z
N MET A 1 -17.73 -0.52 -27.29
CA MET A 1 -16.89 0.70 -27.28
C MET A 1 -16.11 0.68 -25.99
N ASP A 2 -14.79 0.67 -26.12
CA ASP A 2 -13.88 -0.03 -25.23
C ASP A 2 -13.71 0.58 -23.83
N LEU A 3 -13.93 -0.26 -22.82
CA LEU A 3 -13.69 -0.01 -21.40
C LEU A 3 -12.21 -0.20 -21.10
N TYR A 4 -11.41 0.83 -21.33
CA TYR A 4 -10.02 0.87 -20.88
C TYR A 4 -9.99 1.27 -19.40
N THR A 5 -10.07 0.29 -18.49
CA THR A 5 -9.91 0.50 -17.04
C THR A 5 -8.45 0.87 -16.75
N SER A 6 -8.15 2.17 -16.70
CA SER A 6 -6.83 2.67 -16.33
C SER A 6 -6.59 2.44 -14.84
N LYS A 7 -5.79 1.42 -14.50
CA LYS A 7 -5.26 1.22 -13.15
C LYS A 7 -4.22 2.32 -12.85
N ILE A 8 -4.56 3.21 -11.94
CA ILE A 8 -3.66 4.22 -11.38
C ILE A 8 -2.96 3.65 -10.13
N ASN A 9 -1.67 3.33 -10.24
CA ASN A 9 -0.83 2.99 -9.09
C ASN A 9 -0.44 4.26 -8.32
N LEU A 10 -0.16 4.11 -7.01
CA LEU A 10 0.34 5.15 -6.09
C LEU A 10 1.48 6.02 -6.68
N ILE A 11 2.24 5.43 -7.60
CA ILE A 11 3.44 6.00 -8.21
C ILE A 11 3.13 6.84 -9.45
N LEU A 12 1.99 6.62 -10.12
CA LEU A 12 1.47 7.60 -11.09
C LEU A 12 1.35 8.95 -10.38
N ALA A 13 0.84 8.91 -9.12
CA ALA A 13 0.93 9.90 -8.05
C ALA A 13 2.05 10.91 -8.23
N VAL A 14 3.23 10.30 -8.26
CA VAL A 14 4.52 10.88 -7.95
C VAL A 14 5.30 11.21 -9.21
N LYS A 15 5.23 10.37 -10.25
CA LYS A 15 5.85 10.65 -11.57
C LYS A 15 5.36 11.97 -12.17
N THR A 16 4.14 12.38 -11.81
CA THR A 16 3.55 13.65 -12.21
C THR A 16 4.35 14.88 -11.74
N LEU A 17 5.17 14.73 -10.69
CA LEU A 17 5.92 15.82 -10.04
C LEU A 17 7.43 15.83 -10.34
N SER A 18 7.99 14.78 -10.95
CA SER A 18 9.44 14.65 -11.15
C SER A 18 9.80 14.15 -12.55
N THR A 19 10.65 14.91 -13.25
CA THR A 19 11.24 14.55 -14.55
C THR A 19 12.46 13.63 -14.43
N ALA A 20 12.85 13.26 -13.20
CA ALA A 20 13.99 12.37 -12.95
C ALA A 20 13.55 10.90 -12.92
N ILE A 21 14.49 9.98 -13.20
CA ILE A 21 14.26 8.55 -13.05
C ILE A 21 13.95 8.28 -11.56
N PRO A 22 12.77 7.75 -11.23
CA PRO A 22 12.38 7.56 -9.83
C PRO A 22 13.29 6.51 -9.19
N THR A 23 13.84 6.84 -8.02
CA THR A 23 14.87 6.02 -7.35
C THR A 23 14.24 5.16 -6.26
N LEU A 24 14.21 3.84 -6.48
CA LEU A 24 13.73 2.89 -5.47
C LEU A 24 14.85 2.61 -4.44
N LYS A 25 14.60 2.89 -3.16
CA LYS A 25 15.54 2.67 -2.06
C LYS A 25 14.92 1.79 -0.99
N PHE A 26 15.69 0.80 -0.54
CA PHE A 26 15.33 -0.04 0.61
C PHE A 26 16.11 0.41 1.85
N TYR A 27 15.39 0.61 2.95
CA TYR A 27 15.92 1.00 4.24
C TYR A 27 15.62 -0.14 5.22
N PRO A 28 16.61 -0.95 5.60
CA PRO A 28 16.44 -1.99 6.61
C PRO A 28 16.55 -1.42 8.04
N GLY A 29 15.94 -2.11 9.00
CA GLY A 29 16.03 -1.81 10.42
C GLY A 29 14.71 -1.31 11.02
N GLU A 30 14.67 -1.15 12.35
CA GLU A 30 13.52 -0.57 13.04
C GLU A 30 13.40 0.92 12.68
N LEU A 31 12.55 1.22 11.71
CA LEU A 31 12.36 2.56 11.19
C LEU A 31 11.02 3.10 11.64
N LEU A 32 11.07 4.31 12.22
CA LEU A 32 9.90 5.17 12.30
C LEU A 32 9.57 5.59 10.88
N SER A 33 8.37 5.26 10.46
CA SER A 33 7.86 5.71 9.17
C SER A 33 7.34 7.14 9.32
N ASP A 34 7.76 8.03 8.43
CA ASP A 34 7.24 9.40 8.39
C ASP A 34 5.73 9.41 8.05
N SER A 35 5.21 8.30 7.51
CA SER A 35 3.80 8.08 7.18
C SER A 35 2.93 7.55 8.31
N LEU A 36 3.54 6.97 9.34
CA LEU A 36 2.82 6.29 10.39
C LEU A 36 2.86 7.18 11.64
N ASP A 37 1.88 7.04 12.53
CA ASP A 37 1.92 7.73 13.83
C ASP A 37 3.23 7.40 14.56
N GLU A 38 3.70 8.28 15.45
CA GLU A 38 5.03 8.22 16.10
C GLU A 38 5.36 6.90 16.83
N ASP A 39 4.40 5.97 16.94
CA ASP A 39 4.52 4.69 17.63
C ASP A 39 4.74 3.47 16.71
N TYR A 40 4.56 3.57 15.38
CA TYR A 40 4.75 2.42 14.50
C TYR A 40 6.20 2.29 14.02
N LYS A 41 6.81 1.14 14.34
CA LYS A 41 8.15 0.76 13.88
C LYS A 41 8.06 -0.42 12.92
N ALA A 42 8.43 -0.19 11.66
CA ALA A 42 8.59 -1.24 10.66
C ALA A 42 9.99 -1.83 10.75
N ASP A 43 10.15 -3.11 10.41
CA ASP A 43 11.49 -3.76 10.32
C ASP A 43 12.24 -3.39 9.04
N GLY A 44 11.54 -2.75 8.09
CA GLY A 44 12.14 -2.11 6.94
C GLY A 44 11.11 -1.36 6.11
N LEU A 45 11.61 -0.46 5.28
CA LEU A 45 10.79 0.39 4.40
C LEU A 45 11.40 0.43 3.01
N ILE A 46 10.55 0.40 2.00
CA ILE A 46 10.91 0.68 0.61
C ILE A 46 10.29 2.02 0.26
N LYS A 47 11.14 2.98 -0.12
CA LYS A 47 10.73 4.29 -0.61
C LYS A 47 11.00 4.41 -2.11
N LEU A 48 10.08 5.03 -2.82
CA LEU A 48 10.32 5.55 -4.17
C LEU A 48 10.53 7.05 -4.04
N ASP A 49 11.74 7.50 -4.33
CA ASP A 49 12.22 8.82 -3.96
C ASP A 49 12.06 9.03 -2.45
N ASP A 50 11.10 9.87 -2.02
CA ASP A 50 10.79 10.12 -0.61
C ASP A 50 9.44 9.52 -0.16
N MET A 51 8.71 8.86 -1.06
CA MET A 51 7.41 8.27 -0.75
C MET A 51 7.56 6.82 -0.30
N GLU A 52 7.03 6.49 0.87
CA GLU A 52 6.96 5.11 1.37
C GLU A 52 5.90 4.32 0.60
N ILE A 53 6.33 3.26 -0.07
CA ILE A 53 5.47 2.47 -0.95
C ILE A 53 5.28 1.02 -0.49
N CYS A 54 6.17 0.53 0.38
CA CYS A 54 6.08 -0.82 0.92
C CYS A 54 6.79 -0.91 2.27
N LEU A 55 6.17 -1.61 3.22
CA LEU A 55 6.76 -1.93 4.52
C LEU A 55 7.19 -3.39 4.58
N LEU A 56 8.16 -3.68 5.44
CA LEU A 56 8.65 -5.02 5.74
C LEU A 56 8.43 -5.32 7.22
N GLU A 57 7.83 -6.47 7.50
CA GLU A 57 7.74 -7.06 8.83
C GLU A 57 8.41 -8.44 8.82
N THR A 58 9.17 -8.73 9.89
CA THR A 58 9.95 -9.96 10.03
C THR A 58 9.56 -10.72 11.28
N SER A 59 9.11 -11.97 11.10
CA SER A 59 8.74 -12.83 12.22
C SER A 59 9.92 -13.59 12.80
N GLY A 60 10.88 -12.85 13.33
CA GLY A 60 12.07 -13.40 13.97
C GLY A 60 13.12 -13.92 12.99
N HIS A 61 13.99 -14.80 13.49
CA HIS A 61 15.10 -15.33 12.70
C HIS A 61 14.62 -16.33 11.63
N TYR A 62 15.47 -16.57 10.63
CA TYR A 62 15.23 -17.56 9.59
C TYR A 62 14.89 -18.93 10.17
N ASP A 63 13.94 -19.62 9.54
CA ASP A 63 13.44 -20.94 9.95
C ASP A 63 12.79 -21.03 11.35
N LEU A 64 12.41 -19.89 11.94
CA LEU A 64 11.51 -19.91 13.10
C LEU A 64 10.17 -20.56 12.70
N THR A 65 9.50 -21.26 13.61
CA THR A 65 8.21 -21.94 13.36
C THR A 65 7.12 -21.53 14.37
N ASP A 66 7.18 -20.27 14.82
CA ASP A 66 6.26 -19.69 15.81
C ASP A 66 5.01 -19.10 15.13
N LEU A 67 3.95 -19.91 15.06
CA LEU A 67 2.68 -19.50 14.44
C LEU A 67 2.01 -18.29 15.13
N PRO A 68 1.93 -18.20 16.48
CA PRO A 68 1.46 -17.00 17.16
C PRO A 68 2.20 -15.74 16.71
N ARG A 69 3.53 -15.77 16.68
CA ARG A 69 4.33 -14.63 16.23
C ARG A 69 4.06 -14.29 14.76
N PHE A 70 3.93 -15.30 13.90
CA PHE A 70 3.59 -15.08 12.49
C PHE A 70 2.25 -14.35 12.33
N GLY A 71 1.24 -14.74 13.11
CA GLY A 71 -0.06 -14.07 13.10
C GLY A 71 0.03 -12.62 13.58
N TYR A 72 0.76 -12.39 14.67
CA TYR A 72 0.95 -11.05 15.24
C TYR A 72 1.61 -10.10 14.23
N ASP A 73 2.75 -10.47 13.66
CA ASP A 73 3.48 -9.61 12.72
C ASP A 73 2.72 -9.41 11.40
N HIS A 74 1.94 -10.42 10.97
CA HIS A 74 1.05 -10.26 9.81
C HIS A 74 -0.05 -9.21 10.06
N ILE A 75 -0.66 -9.23 11.25
CA ILE A 75 -1.65 -8.23 11.66
C ILE A 75 -0.99 -6.86 11.79
N LYS A 76 0.20 -6.78 12.41
CA LYS A 76 0.99 -5.55 12.54
C LYS A 76 1.32 -4.95 11.16
N GLY A 77 1.80 -5.76 10.21
CA GLY A 77 2.07 -5.33 8.84
C GLY A 77 0.80 -4.84 8.13
N SER A 78 -0.32 -5.54 8.34
CA SER A 78 -1.62 -5.15 7.79
C SER A 78 -2.11 -3.79 8.28
N PHE A 79 -1.98 -3.52 9.58
CA PHE A 79 -2.31 -2.22 10.15
C PHE A 79 -1.38 -1.10 9.64
N GLY A 80 -0.09 -1.41 9.46
CA GLY A 80 0.86 -0.49 8.81
C GLY A 80 0.40 -0.12 7.40
N ALA A 81 0.04 -1.11 6.58
CA ALA A 81 -0.41 -0.89 5.21
C ALA A 81 -1.72 -0.09 5.15
N LEU A 82 -2.64 -0.34 6.07
CA LEU A 82 -3.88 0.42 6.19
C LEU A 82 -3.63 1.89 6.57
N THR A 83 -2.63 2.13 7.41
CA THR A 83 -2.29 3.49 7.84
C THR A 83 -1.62 4.27 6.71
N PHE A 84 -0.74 3.64 5.93
CA PHE A 84 -0.26 4.20 4.66
C PHE A 84 -1.40 4.59 3.73
N LEU A 85 -2.32 3.67 3.46
CA LEU A 85 -3.47 3.90 2.60
C LEU A 85 -4.29 5.12 3.08
N ARG A 86 -4.58 5.20 4.37
CA ARG A 86 -5.29 6.34 4.98
C ARG A 86 -4.54 7.66 4.84
N LYS A 87 -3.22 7.68 5.03
CA LYS A 87 -2.43 8.91 4.86
C LYS A 87 -2.45 9.40 3.42
N ILE A 88 -2.36 8.48 2.46
CA ILE A 88 -2.42 8.80 1.03
C ILE A 88 -3.77 9.40 0.68
N LEU A 89 -4.87 8.79 1.13
CA LEU A 89 -6.22 9.32 0.92
C LEU A 89 -6.43 10.69 1.58
N LYS A 90 -5.84 10.94 2.77
CA LYS A 90 -5.88 12.26 3.42
C LYS A 90 -5.08 13.33 2.67
N THR A 91 -3.97 12.93 2.06
CA THR A 91 -3.09 13.85 1.29
C THR A 91 -3.74 14.20 -0.05
N TRP A 92 -4.43 13.25 -0.67
CA TRP A 92 -5.07 13.37 -1.99
C TRP A 92 -6.59 13.30 -1.89
N TYR A 93 -7.17 14.13 -1.02
CA TYR A 93 -8.61 14.12 -0.72
C TYR A 93 -9.53 14.50 -1.91
N PHE A 94 -8.95 14.94 -3.02
CA PHE A 94 -9.63 15.25 -4.28
C PHE A 94 -9.40 14.21 -5.39
N ALA A 95 -8.75 13.09 -5.07
CA ALA A 95 -8.60 11.99 -6.02
C ALA A 95 -9.98 11.41 -6.37
N ASN A 96 -10.24 11.21 -7.66
CA ASN A 96 -11.48 10.57 -8.10
C ASN A 96 -11.55 9.10 -7.63
N VAL A 97 -12.77 8.55 -7.64
CA VAL A 97 -13.05 7.20 -7.14
C VAL A 97 -12.24 6.13 -7.88
N ASP A 98 -12.07 6.26 -9.19
CA ASP A 98 -11.34 5.29 -9.99
C ASP A 98 -9.84 5.27 -9.67
N THR A 99 -9.27 6.44 -9.35
CA THR A 99 -7.89 6.59 -8.87
C THR A 99 -7.72 5.90 -7.53
N VAL A 100 -8.66 6.12 -6.60
CA VAL A 100 -8.65 5.48 -5.28
C VAL A 100 -8.81 3.96 -5.38
N ARG A 101 -9.67 3.47 -6.30
CA ARG A 101 -9.88 2.04 -6.51
C ARG A 101 -8.69 1.32 -7.11
N ALA A 102 -7.91 2.03 -7.93
CA ALA A 102 -6.70 1.46 -8.50
C ALA A 102 -5.50 1.50 -7.55
N LEU A 103 -5.61 2.23 -6.43
CA LEU A 103 -4.57 2.38 -5.45
C LEU A 103 -4.27 1.05 -4.75
N LYS A 104 -3.00 0.66 -4.75
CA LYS A 104 -2.50 -0.49 -3.99
C LYS A 104 -1.34 -0.08 -3.11
N VAL A 105 -1.41 -0.49 -1.86
CA VAL A 105 -0.31 -0.44 -0.90
C VAL A 105 0.22 -1.84 -0.73
N PHE A 106 1.55 -2.00 -0.72
CA PHE A 106 2.17 -3.31 -0.56
C PHE A 106 2.79 -3.45 0.82
N PHE A 107 2.83 -4.67 1.32
CA PHE A 107 3.76 -5.01 2.39
C PHE A 107 4.36 -6.39 2.19
N ILE A 108 5.55 -6.54 2.74
CA ILE A 108 6.32 -7.78 2.72
C ILE A 108 6.32 -8.36 4.13
N HIS A 109 6.05 -9.65 4.22
CA HIS A 109 6.13 -10.40 5.47
C HIS A 109 7.13 -11.54 5.32
N ALA A 110 8.27 -11.43 5.99
CA ALA A 110 9.25 -12.50 6.07
C ALA A 110 8.95 -13.37 7.30
N ARG A 111 8.72 -14.67 7.08
CA ARG A 111 8.45 -15.63 8.15
C ARG A 111 8.93 -17.03 7.79
N GLY A 112 9.47 -17.75 8.78
CA GLY A 112 10.06 -19.07 8.57
C GLY A 112 11.15 -19.03 7.49
N LYS A 113 10.96 -19.78 6.39
CA LYS A 113 11.89 -19.80 5.24
C LYS A 113 11.47 -18.90 4.09
N ARG A 114 10.37 -18.15 4.22
CA ARG A 114 9.69 -17.53 3.09
C ARG A 114 9.51 -16.02 3.26
N VAL A 115 9.46 -15.34 2.12
CA VAL A 115 9.03 -13.96 1.99
C VAL A 115 7.70 -13.95 1.27
N HIS A 116 6.71 -13.28 1.85
CA HIS A 116 5.37 -13.13 1.29
C HIS A 116 5.13 -11.68 0.90
N LEU A 117 4.63 -11.47 -0.32
CA LEU A 117 4.19 -10.17 -0.81
C LEU A 117 2.66 -10.09 -0.75
N TRP A 118 2.16 -9.05 -0.10
CA TRP A 118 0.74 -8.76 0.07
C TRP A 118 0.41 -7.40 -0.53
N SER A 119 -0.84 -7.25 -0.99
CA SER A 119 -1.41 -5.96 -1.38
C SER A 119 -2.65 -5.66 -0.59
N LEU A 120 -2.80 -4.39 -0.21
CA LEU A 120 -4.01 -3.80 0.30
C LEU A 120 -4.57 -2.82 -0.75
N GLU A 121 -5.82 -3.00 -1.12
CA GLU A 121 -6.51 -2.17 -2.11
C GLU A 121 -7.91 -1.77 -1.64
N MET A 122 -8.42 -0.65 -2.14
CA MET A 122 -9.80 -0.20 -1.93
C MET A 122 -10.68 -0.75 -3.06
N SER A 123 -11.35 -1.88 -2.86
CA SER A 123 -12.19 -2.47 -3.91
C SER A 123 -13.48 -1.65 -4.13
N MET A 124 -14.04 -1.13 -3.05
CA MET A 124 -15.26 -0.31 -3.03
C MET A 124 -15.18 0.74 -1.91
N GLN A 125 -16.17 1.63 -1.83
CA GLN A 125 -16.25 2.62 -0.77
C GLN A 125 -16.24 1.90 0.58
N GLU A 126 -15.31 2.28 1.46
CA GLU A 126 -15.10 1.72 2.81
C GLU A 126 -14.70 0.23 2.88
N VAL A 127 -14.52 -0.46 1.75
CA VAL A 127 -14.09 -1.86 1.72
C VAL A 127 -12.62 -1.95 1.31
N GLN A 128 -11.76 -2.37 2.26
CA GLN A 128 -10.38 -2.73 1.98
C GLN A 128 -10.26 -4.24 1.77
N VAL A 129 -9.51 -4.65 0.75
CA VAL A 129 -9.19 -6.05 0.48
C VAL A 129 -7.70 -6.25 0.61
N MET A 130 -7.32 -7.22 1.43
CA MET A 130 -5.95 -7.68 1.54
C MET A 130 -5.78 -9.00 0.78
N GLY A 131 -4.87 -9.01 -0.19
CA GLY A 131 -4.60 -10.16 -1.04
C GLY A 131 -3.15 -10.60 -0.98
N HIS A 132 -2.92 -11.91 -0.91
CA HIS A 132 -1.60 -12.49 -1.10
C HIS A 132 -1.26 -12.51 -2.60
N ILE A 133 -0.18 -11.85 -3.00
CA ILE A 133 0.25 -11.80 -4.40
C ILE A 133 1.11 -13.01 -4.73
N THR A 134 2.17 -13.21 -3.97
CA THR A 134 3.16 -14.25 -4.23
C THR A 134 4.04 -14.47 -3.01
N SER A 135 4.72 -15.60 -2.95
CA SER A 135 5.77 -15.84 -1.96
C SER A 135 6.90 -16.64 -2.57
N SER A 136 8.10 -16.46 -2.01
CA SER A 136 9.30 -17.19 -2.40
C SER A 136 10.05 -17.69 -1.17
N GLU A 137 10.82 -18.76 -1.30
CA GLU A 137 11.79 -19.14 -0.29
C GLU A 137 13.03 -18.24 -0.35
N ILE A 138 13.59 -17.93 0.81
CA ILE A 138 14.84 -17.18 0.90
C ILE A 138 15.99 -18.13 0.52
N PRO A 139 16.78 -17.81 -0.52
CA PRO A 139 17.95 -18.59 -0.88
C PRO A 139 19.01 -18.46 0.21
N VAL A 140 19.51 -19.59 0.70
CA VAL A 140 20.61 -19.63 1.69
C VAL A 140 21.95 -19.76 0.96
N ASN A 141 21.97 -20.44 -0.19
CA ASN A 141 23.15 -20.61 -1.01
C ASN A 141 22.95 -19.97 -2.40
N ALA A 142 24.00 -19.35 -2.94
CA ALA A 142 23.97 -18.80 -4.30
C ALA A 142 23.77 -19.88 -5.38
N THR A 143 24.07 -21.14 -5.06
CA THR A 143 23.86 -22.30 -5.93
C THR A 143 22.39 -22.70 -6.06
N ASP A 144 21.52 -22.20 -5.18
CA ASP A 144 20.08 -22.45 -5.22
C ASP A 144 19.40 -21.59 -6.30
N ALA A 145 19.85 -21.74 -7.55
CA ALA A 145 19.47 -20.88 -8.66
C ALA A 145 17.94 -20.75 -8.82
N GLY A 146 17.19 -21.82 -8.59
CA GLY A 146 15.72 -21.78 -8.58
C GLY A 146 15.14 -20.82 -7.53
N LYS A 147 15.64 -20.87 -6.29
CA LYS A 147 15.18 -19.98 -5.20
C LYS A 147 15.60 -18.53 -5.44
N VAL A 148 16.80 -18.32 -5.99
CA VAL A 148 17.27 -16.99 -6.40
C VAL A 148 16.36 -16.41 -7.47
N LEU A 149 16.00 -17.20 -8.48
CA LEU A 149 15.06 -16.79 -9.53
C LEU A 149 13.65 -16.52 -8.97
N ASP A 150 13.14 -17.36 -8.08
CA ASP A 150 11.82 -17.16 -7.46
C ASP A 150 11.78 -15.89 -6.60
N LEU A 151 12.84 -15.61 -5.83
CA LEU A 151 12.97 -14.36 -5.09
C LEU A 151 13.09 -13.16 -6.05
N GLY A 152 13.89 -13.30 -7.11
CA GLY A 152 13.97 -12.30 -8.18
C GLY A 152 12.61 -12.00 -8.81
N ASN A 153 11.81 -13.02 -9.08
CA ASN A 153 10.44 -12.89 -9.60
C ASN A 153 9.50 -12.20 -8.61
N LEU A 154 9.65 -12.44 -7.31
CA LEU A 154 8.90 -11.72 -6.26
C LEU A 154 9.23 -10.23 -6.28
N ILE A 155 10.52 -9.89 -6.30
CA ILE A 155 10.97 -8.48 -6.36
C ILE A 155 10.57 -7.84 -7.69
N TRP A 156 10.65 -8.59 -8.80
CA TRP A 156 10.19 -8.11 -10.10
C TRP A 156 8.69 -7.86 -10.12
N LYS A 157 7.87 -8.70 -9.47
CA LYS A 157 6.44 -8.43 -9.31
C LYS A 157 6.19 -7.19 -8.46
N LEU A 158 6.90 -7.00 -7.36
CA LEU A 158 6.82 -5.75 -6.59
C LEU A 158 7.19 -4.56 -7.48
N LYS A 159 8.27 -4.67 -8.25
CA LYS A 159 8.71 -3.66 -9.22
C LYS A 159 7.66 -3.37 -10.30
N LEU A 160 7.08 -4.38 -10.95
CA LEU A 160 6.03 -4.17 -11.97
C LEU A 160 4.73 -3.58 -11.40
N ASN A 161 4.37 -3.97 -10.18
CA ASN A 161 3.20 -3.40 -9.51
C ASN A 161 3.47 -1.98 -8.99
N THR A 162 4.74 -1.54 -9.00
CA THR A 162 5.16 -0.19 -8.62
C THR A 162 5.54 0.66 -9.85
N GLU A 163 6.01 0.06 -10.94
CA GLU A 163 6.28 0.71 -12.21
C GLU A 163 4.99 0.97 -13.00
N VAL A 164 5.04 2.02 -13.81
CA VAL A 164 3.93 2.56 -14.57
C VAL A 164 4.35 2.60 -16.04
N GLU A 165 3.63 1.90 -16.91
CA GLU A 165 3.55 2.22 -18.35
C GLU A 165 3.08 3.67 -18.47
N GLU A 166 3.82 4.50 -19.22
CA GLU A 166 3.56 5.93 -19.46
C GLU A 166 2.06 6.23 -19.64
N ARG A 167 1.40 6.71 -18.59
CA ARG A 167 0.03 7.21 -18.66
C ARG A 167 -0.09 8.52 -17.88
N THR A 168 -1.08 9.29 -18.30
CA THR A 168 -1.27 10.73 -18.11
C THR A 168 -1.16 11.24 -16.65
N ASN A 169 -0.73 12.50 -16.57
CA ASN A 169 -0.48 13.34 -15.39
C ASN A 169 -1.66 13.35 -14.38
N LEU A 170 -1.42 13.17 -13.07
CA LEU A 170 -2.52 13.21 -12.07
C LEU A 170 -3.22 14.53 -11.87
N ALA A 171 -2.62 15.66 -12.24
CA ALA A 171 -3.31 16.93 -12.17
C ALA A 171 -4.55 16.95 -13.08
N THR A 172 -4.64 16.07 -14.09
CA THR A 172 -5.87 15.92 -14.90
C THR A 172 -6.98 15.13 -14.21
N PHE A 173 -6.71 14.49 -13.07
CA PHE A 173 -7.64 13.61 -12.36
C PHE A 173 -8.10 14.17 -11.00
N VAL A 174 -7.55 15.31 -10.58
CA VAL A 174 -7.95 16.05 -9.38
C VAL A 174 -9.17 16.91 -9.71
N GLN A 175 -10.32 16.64 -9.08
CA GLN A 175 -11.49 17.51 -9.17
C GLN A 175 -11.24 18.77 -8.31
N GLN A 176 -11.04 19.91 -8.97
CA GLN A 176 -10.69 21.17 -8.31
C GLN A 176 -11.86 21.81 -7.54
N ASP A 177 -13.08 21.33 -7.74
CA ASP A 177 -14.31 21.95 -7.23
C ASP A 177 -14.73 21.47 -5.83
N ILE A 178 -14.02 20.50 -5.26
CA ILE A 178 -14.37 19.91 -3.96
C ILE A 178 -13.76 20.78 -2.84
N GLN A 179 -14.45 20.95 -1.72
CA GLN A 179 -13.90 21.64 -0.54
C GLN A 179 -13.47 20.65 0.56
N LYS A 180 -12.43 21.02 1.31
CA LYS A 180 -11.87 20.20 2.41
C LYS A 180 -12.87 20.08 3.56
N PRO A 181 -13.18 18.86 4.07
CA PRO A 181 -14.13 18.69 5.17
C PRO A 181 -13.59 19.23 6.51
N VAL A 182 -14.50 19.73 7.36
CA VAL A 182 -14.19 20.34 8.67
C VAL A 182 -13.96 19.27 9.73
N ARG A 183 -12.96 19.49 10.60
CA ARG A 183 -12.56 18.58 11.67
C ARG A 183 -13.73 18.33 12.65
N GLY A 184 -14.20 17.09 12.76
CA GLY A 184 -15.22 16.69 13.76
C GLY A 184 -16.47 15.98 13.18
N SER A 185 -16.66 15.96 11.87
CA SER A 185 -17.62 15.04 11.24
C SER A 185 -17.02 13.63 11.20
N ARG A 186 -17.84 12.61 11.49
CA ARG A 186 -17.46 11.18 11.54
C ARG A 186 -16.54 10.80 10.37
N TYR A 187 -15.53 9.97 10.64
CA TYR A 187 -14.47 9.54 9.70
C TYR A 187 -14.97 8.60 8.57
N GLY A 188 -16.03 9.00 7.85
CA GLY A 188 -16.32 8.46 6.53
C GLY A 188 -15.49 9.23 5.49
N LEU A 189 -14.98 8.53 4.48
CA LEU A 189 -14.43 9.16 3.28
C LEU A 189 -15.57 9.91 2.57
N LEU A 190 -15.78 11.19 2.93
CA LEU A 190 -16.79 12.03 2.30
C LEU A 190 -16.31 12.42 0.90
N LEU A 191 -16.88 11.76 -0.10
CA LEU A 191 -16.90 12.23 -1.48
C LEU A 191 -18.02 13.27 -1.66
N PRO A 192 -17.91 14.18 -2.65
CA PRO A 192 -18.82 15.32 -2.86
C PRO A 192 -20.28 14.93 -3.08
N GLU A 193 -20.52 13.69 -3.49
CA GLU A 193 -21.84 13.12 -3.81
C GLU A 193 -22.73 12.91 -2.57
N HIS A 194 -22.18 13.10 -1.37
CA HIS A 194 -22.91 12.93 -0.10
C HIS A 194 -23.57 14.20 0.45
N LEU A 195 -23.65 15.29 -0.32
CA LEU A 195 -24.42 16.47 0.09
C LEU A 195 -25.95 16.26 0.05
N ASP A 196 -26.44 15.25 -0.69
CA ASP A 196 -27.90 15.07 -0.91
C ASP A 196 -28.53 13.81 -0.28
N TYR A 197 -27.78 12.96 0.43
CA TYR A 197 -28.34 11.74 1.04
C TYR A 197 -28.01 11.59 2.53
N CYS A 198 -28.32 12.64 3.31
CA CYS A 198 -28.41 12.54 4.77
C CYS A 198 -29.70 11.84 5.21
N HIS A 199 -29.90 10.54 4.93
CA HIS A 199 -30.93 9.74 5.60
C HIS A 199 -30.63 8.23 5.59
N LEU A 200 -29.54 7.79 6.20
CA LEU A 200 -29.47 6.42 6.73
C LEU A 200 -28.89 6.44 8.14
N LYS A 201 -29.81 6.32 9.10
CA LYS A 201 -29.51 5.93 10.47
C LYS A 201 -29.17 4.44 10.47
N ASP A 202 -28.28 4.10 11.40
CA ASP A 202 -28.01 2.78 11.95
C ASP A 202 -26.84 1.96 11.36
N CYS A 203 -26.13 1.35 12.31
CA CYS A 203 -25.02 0.40 12.22
C CYS A 203 -23.62 1.00 12.01
N PHE A 204 -22.94 1.30 13.14
CA PHE A 204 -21.85 0.47 13.67
C PHE A 204 -21.39 1.06 15.02
N GLN A 205 -21.80 0.41 16.11
CA GLN A 205 -21.22 0.61 17.44
C GLN A 205 -19.94 -0.23 17.54
N ARG A 206 -18.88 0.39 18.06
CA ARG A 206 -17.72 -0.20 18.75
C ARG A 206 -17.03 -1.39 18.07
N PHE A 207 -15.80 -1.20 17.61
CA PHE A 207 -14.58 -1.79 18.18
C PHE A 207 -13.38 -0.94 17.79
#